data_AF-A0A3P7KBR5-F1
#
_entry.id   AF-A0A3P7KBR5-F1
#
_cell.length_a   1.000
_cell.length_b   1.000
_cell.length_c   1.000
_cell.angle_alpha   90.00
_cell.angle_beta   90.00
_cell.angle_gamma   90.00
#
_symmetry.space_group_name_H-M   'P 1'
#
loop_
_entity.id
_entity.type
_entity.pdbx_description
1 polymer ?
#
loop_
_entity_poly.entity_id
_entity_poly.type
_entity_poly.pdbx_seq_one_letter_code
_entity_poly.pdbx_strand_id
1 'polypeptide(L)'
;MQVVSSYLANHFKTTKDEKASPFYQTWKNVGKVCTVSTQVRVGINALYGVKALHDMGFIHRDLKPANMALGASDGNHSRLLHIFDFGLAREYVVFSGQGRPKLRRPRQVVRFRQVLPIFV
;
A
#
# COMPACT_ATOMS: atom_id res chain seq x y z
N MET A 1 8.78 15.21 -0.46
CA MET A 1 8.43 14.04 -1.29
C MET A 1 9.62 13.38 -2.00
N GLN A 2 10.76 14.07 -2.23
CA GLN A 2 11.91 13.46 -2.96
C GLN A 2 12.74 12.44 -2.16
N VAL A 3 12.84 12.58 -0.83
CA VAL A 3 13.71 11.72 0.01
C VAL A 3 13.13 10.31 0.22
N VAL A 4 11.80 10.17 0.24
CA VAL A 4 11.13 8.86 0.31
C VAL A 4 11.24 8.15 -1.05
N SER A 5 11.23 8.89 -2.15
CA SER A 5 11.37 8.34 -3.51
C SER A 5 12.74 7.73 -3.76
N SER A 6 13.82 8.30 -3.20
CA SER A 6 15.19 7.79 -3.39
C SER A 6 15.49 6.57 -2.51
N TYR A 7 14.99 6.53 -1.27
CA TYR A 7 15.15 5.37 -0.38
C TYR A 7 14.38 4.14 -0.91
N LEU A 8 13.17 4.35 -1.43
CA LEU A 8 12.37 3.29 -2.06
C LEU A 8 12.98 2.80 -3.38
N ALA A 9 13.54 3.70 -4.20
CA ALA A 9 14.18 3.34 -5.46
C ALA A 9 15.49 2.54 -5.27
N ASN A 10 16.25 2.82 -4.20
CA ASN A 10 17.52 2.16 -3.93
C ASN A 10 17.40 0.81 -3.20
N HIS A 11 16.27 0.53 -2.51
CA HIS A 11 16.06 -0.74 -1.78
C HIS A 11 15.02 -1.66 -2.42
N PHE A 12 14.08 -1.13 -3.20
CA PHE A 12 13.07 -1.92 -3.89
C PHE A 12 13.19 -1.63 -5.38
N LYS A 13 13.93 -2.49 -6.10
CA LYS A 13 13.88 -2.52 -7.57
C LYS A 13 12.41 -2.65 -7.95
N THR A 14 11.86 -1.61 -8.56
CA THR A 14 10.48 -1.48 -9.04
C THR A 14 10.22 -2.49 -10.13
N THR A 15 10.01 -3.73 -9.73
CA THR A 15 9.58 -4.79 -10.63
C THR A 15 8.06 -4.69 -10.70
N LYS A 16 7.55 -4.30 -11.87
CA LYS A 16 6.11 -4.35 -12.23
C LYS A 16 5.55 -5.78 -12.28
N ASP A 17 6.30 -6.74 -11.73
CA ASP A 17 5.99 -8.15 -11.72
C ASP A 17 5.39 -8.49 -10.36
N GLU A 18 4.09 -8.76 -10.32
CA GLU A 18 3.37 -9.20 -9.11
C GLU A 18 4.04 -10.41 -8.44
N LYS A 19 4.77 -11.22 -9.22
CA LYS A 19 5.54 -12.39 -8.78
C LYS A 19 6.89 -12.07 -8.15
N ALA A 20 7.36 -10.82 -8.21
CA ALA A 20 8.62 -10.35 -7.63
C ALA A 20 8.44 -9.62 -6.29
N SER A 21 7.20 -9.49 -5.80
CA SER A 21 6.93 -8.95 -4.46
C SER A 21 7.61 -9.80 -3.37
N PRO A 22 8.39 -9.22 -2.45
CA PRO A 22 8.92 -9.94 -1.29
C PRO A 22 7.83 -10.57 -0.42
N PHE A 23 6.61 -10.00 -0.42
CA PHE A 23 5.45 -10.58 0.24
C PHE A 23 4.99 -11.87 -0.46
N TYR A 24 4.92 -11.86 -1.79
CA TYR A 24 4.58 -13.06 -2.59
C TYR A 24 5.61 -14.17 -2.40
N GLN A 25 6.91 -13.86 -2.36
CA GLN A 25 7.96 -14.85 -2.10
C GLN A 25 7.87 -15.43 -0.69
N THR A 26 7.56 -14.59 0.31
CA THR A 26 7.30 -15.06 1.68
C THR A 26 6.08 -15.99 1.72
N TRP A 27 5.00 -15.65 1.02
CA TRP A 27 3.79 -16.47 0.91
C TRP A 27 4.03 -17.81 0.21
N LYS A 28 4.94 -17.86 -0.77
CA LYS A 28 5.32 -19.09 -1.46
C LYS A 28 6.04 -20.08 -0.53
N ASN A 29 6.81 -19.58 0.43
CA ASN A 29 7.68 -20.38 1.31
C ASN A 29 7.03 -20.75 2.66
N VAL A 30 6.04 -19.98 3.14
CA VAL A 30 5.35 -20.21 4.42
C VAL A 30 4.18 -21.21 4.28
N GLY A 31 3.81 -21.59 3.05
CA GLY A 31 2.61 -22.36 2.76
C GLY A 31 1.36 -21.47 2.72
N LYS A 32 0.21 -22.03 2.31
CA LYS A 32 -1.03 -21.27 2.09
C LYS A 32 -1.65 -20.66 3.36
N VAL A 33 -1.19 -21.03 4.56
CA VAL A 33 -1.86 -20.70 5.82
C VAL A 33 -0.86 -20.22 6.86
N CYS A 34 -1.04 -18.99 7.34
CA CYS A 34 -0.32 -18.43 8.48
C CYS A 34 -1.07 -18.69 9.79
N THR A 35 -0.37 -18.75 10.92
CA THR A 35 -1.03 -18.79 12.24
C THR A 35 -1.90 -17.56 12.48
N VAL A 36 -2.97 -17.69 13.27
CA VAL A 36 -3.85 -16.57 13.66
C VAL A 36 -3.04 -15.39 14.22
N SER A 37 -2.05 -15.69 15.05
CA SER A 37 -1.14 -14.70 15.62
C SER A 37 -0.41 -13.88 14.55
N THR A 38 0.07 -14.52 13.48
CA THR A 38 0.73 -13.82 12.35
C THR A 38 -0.28 -13.04 11.52
N GLN A 39 -1.47 -13.57 11.27
CA GLN A 39 -2.53 -12.85 10.54
C GLN A 39 -2.91 -11.54 11.24
N VAL A 40 -3.09 -11.58 12.57
CA VAL A 40 -3.40 -10.39 13.38
C VAL A 40 -2.28 -9.37 13.33
N ARG A 41 -1.00 -9.78 13.48
CA ARG A 41 0.15 -8.87 13.38
C ARG A 41 0.24 -8.19 12.01
N VAL A 42 0.04 -8.94 10.93
CA VAL A 42 0.01 -8.38 9.56
C VAL A 42 -1.15 -7.40 9.41
N GLY A 43 -2.34 -7.75 9.89
CA GLY A 43 -3.51 -6.87 9.85
C GLY A 43 -3.27 -5.54 10.58
N ILE A 44 -2.71 -5.58 11.79
CA ILE A 44 -2.36 -4.37 12.56
C ILE A 44 -1.36 -3.50 11.78
N ASN A 45 -0.33 -4.10 11.20
CA ASN A 45 0.68 -3.36 10.46
C ASN A 45 0.11 -2.72 9.18
N ALA A 46 -0.71 -3.45 8.44
CA ALA A 46 -1.41 -2.93 7.27
C ALA A 46 -2.33 -1.75 7.64
N LEU A 47 -3.11 -1.87 8.73
CA LEU A 47 -3.96 -0.79 9.22
C LEU A 47 -3.16 0.44 9.64
N TYR A 48 -1.98 0.25 10.23
CA TYR A 48 -1.08 1.34 10.58
C TYR A 48 -0.58 2.09 9.33
N GLY A 49 -0.18 1.36 8.28
CA GLY A 49 0.20 1.96 7.00
C GLY A 49 -0.94 2.73 6.34
N VAL A 50 -2.17 2.17 6.37
CA VAL A 50 -3.37 2.84 5.84
C VAL A 50 -3.70 4.09 6.65
N LYS A 51 -3.61 4.02 7.98
CA LYS A 51 -3.79 5.18 8.85
C LYS A 51 -2.81 6.30 8.49
N ALA A 52 -1.52 5.98 8.36
CA ALA A 52 -0.51 6.97 7.99
C ALA A 52 -0.83 7.64 6.64
N LEU A 53 -1.31 6.86 5.66
CA LEU A 53 -1.75 7.39 4.37
C LEU A 53 -2.95 8.33 4.50
N HIS A 54 -3.92 7.97 5.33
CA HIS A 54 -5.12 8.77 5.59
C HIS A 54 -4.80 10.05 6.36
N ASP A 55 -3.90 10.00 7.34
CA ASP A 55 -3.45 11.16 8.11
C ASP A 55 -2.74 12.19 7.20
N MET A 56 -2.13 11.74 6.09
CA MET A 56 -1.60 12.61 5.02
C MET A 56 -2.68 13.15 4.05
N GLY A 57 -3.95 12.75 4.19
CA GLY A 57 -5.06 13.20 3.35
C GLY A 57 -5.26 12.42 2.05
N PHE A 58 -4.67 11.23 1.90
CA PHE A 58 -4.79 10.39 0.71
C PHE A 58 -5.53 9.09 0.98
N ILE A 59 -6.19 8.55 -0.05
CA ILE A 59 -6.75 7.19 -0.07
C ILE A 59 -6.01 6.40 -1.15
N HIS A 60 -5.60 5.16 -0.86
CA HIS A 60 -4.85 4.31 -1.80
C HIS A 60 -5.68 3.87 -3.02
N ARG A 61 -6.93 3.44 -2.76
CA ARG A 61 -7.92 2.93 -3.74
C ARG A 61 -7.57 1.62 -4.48
N ASP A 62 -6.37 1.08 -4.34
CA ASP A 62 -6.00 -0.26 -4.84
C ASP A 62 -5.19 -1.02 -3.79
N LEU A 63 -5.81 -1.27 -2.63
CA LEU A 63 -5.14 -1.94 -1.52
C LEU A 63 -5.32 -3.46 -1.67
N LYS A 64 -4.22 -4.15 -1.98
CA LYS A 64 -4.17 -5.60 -2.17
C LYS A 64 -2.81 -6.14 -1.73
N PRO A 65 -2.68 -7.44 -1.42
CA PRO A 65 -1.41 -8.02 -0.99
C PRO A 65 -0.24 -7.78 -1.97
N ALA A 66 -0.51 -7.74 -3.28
CA ALA A 66 0.49 -7.42 -4.30
C ALA A 66 1.12 -6.03 -4.16
N ASN A 67 0.39 -5.08 -3.55
CA ASN A 67 0.81 -3.70 -3.31
C ASN A 67 1.38 -3.52 -1.88
N MET A 68 1.69 -4.61 -1.19
CA MET A 68 2.29 -4.61 0.15
C MET A 68 3.57 -5.45 0.17
N ALA A 69 4.57 -5.02 0.93
CA ALA A 69 5.76 -5.83 1.19
C ALA A 69 6.27 -5.67 2.62
N LEU A 70 6.89 -6.73 3.16
CA LEU A 70 7.68 -6.63 4.38
C LEU A 70 9.02 -5.96 4.06
N GLY A 71 9.57 -5.24 5.03
CA GLY A 71 10.92 -4.68 4.94
C GLY A 71 12.00 -5.77 4.82
N ALA A 72 13.20 -5.38 4.40
CA ALA A 72 14.31 -6.30 4.22
C ALA A 72 14.69 -7.02 5.54
N SER A 73 15.05 -8.30 5.43
CA SER A 73 15.22 -9.23 6.56
C SER A 73 16.40 -8.89 7.48
N ASP A 74 17.33 -8.07 7.01
CA ASP A 74 18.59 -7.69 7.65
C ASP A 74 18.52 -6.38 8.46
N GLY A 75 17.34 -5.76 8.56
CA GLY A 75 17.17 -4.48 9.25
C GLY A 75 16.10 -4.46 10.35
N ASN A 76 16.10 -3.36 11.12
CA ASN A 76 15.05 -3.02 12.10
C ASN A 76 13.64 -2.93 11.48
N HIS A 77 13.54 -2.84 10.15
CA HIS A 77 12.30 -2.74 9.39
C HIS A 77 11.79 -4.08 8.84
N SER A 78 12.46 -5.20 9.11
CA SER A 78 12.06 -6.55 8.67
C SER A 78 10.62 -6.93 9.07
N ARG A 79 10.12 -6.35 10.16
CA ARG A 79 8.76 -6.57 10.67
C ARG A 79 7.75 -5.49 10.24
N LEU A 80 8.18 -4.50 9.47
CA LEU A 80 7.32 -3.42 8.99
C LEU A 80 6.72 -3.77 7.64
N LEU A 81 5.43 -3.49 7.47
CA LEU A 81 4.74 -3.63 6.20
C LEU A 81 4.70 -2.26 5.52
N HIS A 82 5.17 -2.25 4.28
CA HIS A 82 5.22 -1.09 3.41
C HIS A 82 4.14 -1.21 2.33
N ILE A 83 3.49 -0.09 2.01
CA ILE A 83 2.47 0.02 0.95
C ILE A 83 3.10 0.69 -0.27
N PHE A 84 2.85 0.14 -1.45
CA PHE A 84 3.39 0.60 -2.72
C PHE A 84 2.29 0.74 -3.78
N ASP A 85 2.67 1.28 -4.95
CA ASP A 85 1.77 1.54 -6.08
C ASP A 85 0.64 2.54 -5.79
N PHE A 86 1.04 3.79 -5.63
CA PHE A 86 0.12 4.92 -5.49
C PHE A 86 -0.46 5.42 -6.82
N GLY A 87 -0.35 4.64 -7.92
CA GLY A 87 -0.85 5.04 -9.25
C GLY A 87 -2.36 5.31 -9.29
N LEU A 88 -3.10 4.67 -8.36
CA LEU A 88 -4.51 4.91 -8.13
C LEU A 88 -4.80 5.72 -6.87
N ALA A 89 -3.79 6.16 -6.12
CA ALA A 89 -4.01 6.97 -4.93
C ALA A 89 -4.66 8.31 -5.28
N ARG A 90 -5.41 8.88 -4.32
CA ARG A 90 -6.07 10.17 -4.52
C ARG A 90 -6.22 10.90 -3.19
N GLU A 91 -5.93 12.18 -3.21
CA GLU A 91 -6.22 13.09 -2.12
C GLU A 91 -7.75 13.18 -1.90
N TYR A 92 -8.18 12.92 -0.66
CA TYR A 92 -9.57 13.05 -0.24
C TYR A 92 -9.80 14.27 0.67
N VAL A 93 -8.73 14.80 1.27
CA VAL A 93 -8.76 16.00 2.11
C VAL A 93 -7.81 17.03 1.55
N VAL A 94 -8.28 18.27 1.39
CA VAL A 94 -7.44 19.40 1.00
C VAL A 94 -7.09 20.21 2.26
N PHE A 95 -5.80 20.29 2.55
CA PHE A 95 -5.25 21.13 3.63
C PHE A 95 -4.90 22.51 3.06
N SER A 96 -5.89 23.40 2.97
CA SER A 96 -5.64 24.81 2.65
C SER A 96 -5.00 25.46 3.88
N GLY A 97 -3.81 26.01 3.76
CA GLY A 97 -2.89 26.31 4.88
C GLY A 97 -3.45 27.03 6.12
N GLN A 98 -4.52 27.82 6.01
CA GLN A 98 -5.14 28.54 7.15
C GLN A 98 -6.56 28.09 7.51
N GLY A 99 -7.06 26.98 6.93
CA GLY A 99 -8.43 26.51 7.13
C GLY A 99 -8.52 25.11 7.76
N ARG A 100 -9.71 24.77 8.29
CA ARG A 100 -10.02 23.38 8.64
C ARG A 100 -9.86 22.49 7.40
N PRO A 101 -9.36 21.26 7.54
CA PRO A 101 -9.24 20.33 6.42
C PRO A 101 -10.60 20.15 5.74
N LYS A 102 -10.66 20.38 4.43
CA LYS A 102 -11.92 20.26 3.67
C LYS A 102 -11.94 18.94 2.92
N LEU A 103 -13.00 18.16 3.12
CA LEU A 103 -13.24 16.97 2.31
C LEU A 103 -13.45 17.36 0.85
N ARG A 104 -12.86 16.61 -0.08
CA ARG A 104 -13.12 16.79 -1.51
C ARG A 104 -14.57 16.46 -1.83
N ARG A 105 -15.18 17.27 -2.70
CA ARG A 105 -16.52 17.01 -3.21
C ARG A 105 -16.54 15.67 -3.97
N PRO A 106 -17.60 14.85 -3.80
CA PRO A 106 -17.83 13.68 -4.64
C PRO A 106 -17.82 14.07 -6.11
N ARG A 107 -17.27 13.21 -6.97
CA ARG A 107 -17.32 13.43 -8.42
C ARG A 107 -18.73 13.16 -8.91
N GLN A 108 -19.26 14.06 -9.75
CA GLN A 108 -20.54 13.84 -10.43
C GLN A 108 -20.50 12.67 -11.41
N VAL A 109 -19.34 12.44 -12.03
CA VAL A 109 -19.12 11.32 -12.95
C VAL A 109 -17.82 10.62 -12.57
N VAL A 110 -17.90 9.30 -12.41
CA VAL A 110 -16.74 8.42 -12.26
C VAL A 110 -16.56 7.65 -13.56
N ARG A 111 -15.39 7.79 -14.21
CA ARG A 111 -15.02 6.90 -15.30
C ARG A 111 -14.74 5.53 -14.70
N PHE A 112 -15.32 4.50 -15.31
CA PHE A 112 -15.01 3.12 -14.97
C PHE A 112 -13.49 2.89 -15.11
N ARG A 113 -12.87 2.27 -14.10
CA ARG A 113 -11.43 2.00 -14.08
C ARG A 113 -11.25 0.56 -13.59
N GLN A 114 -10.87 -0.31 -14.53
CA GLN A 114 -10.60 -1.75 -14.44
C GLN A 114 -11.81 -2.68 -14.49
N VAL A 115 -11.81 -3.58 -15.49
CA VAL A 115 -12.45 -4.91 -15.42
C VAL A 115 -11.33 -5.87 -15.07
N LEU A 116 -11.48 -6.71 -14.05
CA LEU A 116 -10.68 -7.93 -14.02
C LEU A 116 -11.10 -8.76 -15.23
N PRO A 117 -10.18 -9.34 -16.02
CA PRO A 117 -10.58 -10.37 -16.97
C PRO A 117 -11.21 -11.50 -16.15
N ILE A 118 -12.52 -11.68 -16.33
CA ILE A 118 -13.19 -12.93 -15.97
C ILE A 118 -12.62 -13.92 -16.99
N PHE A 119 -11.57 -14.66 -16.59
CA PHE A 119 -11.19 -15.85 -17.32
C PHE A 119 -12.36 -16.84 -17.14
N VAL A 120 -13.18 -16.93 -18.18
CA VAL A 120 -14.10 -18.04 -18.43
C VAL A 120 -13.29 -19.22 -18.92
#